data_AF-A0A0G4FXT2-F1
#
_entry.id   AF-A0A0G4FXT2-F1
#
_cell.length_a   1.000
_cell.length_b   1.000
_cell.length_c   1.000
_cell.angle_alpha   90.00
_cell.angle_beta   90.00
_cell.angle_gamma   90.00
#
_symmetry.space_group_name_H-M   'P 1'
#
loop_
_entity.id
_entity.type
_entity.pdbx_description
1 polymer ?
#
loop_
_entity_poly.entity_id
_entity_poly.type
_entity_poly.pdbx_seq_one_letter_code
_entity_poly.pdbx_strand_id
1 'polypeptide(L)'
;MNPSHALYMNALALVMATTGVPIVYYGSEQGLTQDPDGSRGADNQKRQPLWRTGYSKSHPLFLFISRLARLRTQGLFDGTQRELWVLSNIYLFTRGERVLIVTSNLGDGQSLDITLPPSNVPDAFRRDGDITVCDLLLGDGQGRGEGDGCVRVSNVNRDGLNVHIDGGMPQVLMVVSSTRQARRMPVLAK
;
A
#
# COMPACT_ATOMS: atom_id res chain seq x y z
N MET A 1 -4.03 -25.53 0.91
CA MET A 1 -3.29 -24.35 1.42
C MET A 1 -4.20 -23.14 1.27
N ASN A 2 -4.48 -22.41 2.34
CA ASN A 2 -5.08 -21.09 2.19
C ASN A 2 -4.03 -20.17 1.55
N PRO A 3 -4.37 -19.42 0.49
CA PRO A 3 -3.45 -18.43 -0.06
C PRO A 3 -3.20 -17.33 0.97
N SER A 4 -1.95 -16.89 1.12
CA SER A 4 -1.62 -15.81 2.04
C SER A 4 -2.26 -14.51 1.60
N HIS A 5 -3.02 -13.90 2.52
CA HIS A 5 -3.68 -12.62 2.29
C HIS A 5 -2.66 -11.49 2.19
N ALA A 6 -1.65 -11.47 3.06
CA ALA A 6 -0.58 -10.50 3.05
C ALA A 6 0.19 -10.51 1.73
N LEU A 7 0.61 -11.69 1.24
CA LEU A 7 1.31 -11.80 -0.05
C LEU A 7 0.46 -11.23 -1.20
N TYR A 8 -0.83 -11.55 -1.23
CA TYR A 8 -1.70 -11.06 -2.30
C TYR A 8 -1.94 -9.55 -2.23
N MET A 9 -2.12 -9.00 -1.02
CA MET A 9 -2.25 -7.56 -0.81
C MET A 9 -0.96 -6.81 -1.18
N ASN A 10 0.23 -7.38 -0.93
CA ASN A 10 1.48 -6.81 -1.41
C ASN A 10 1.56 -6.75 -2.93
N ALA A 11 1.18 -7.83 -3.62
CA ALA A 11 1.13 -7.86 -5.08
C ALA A 11 0.14 -6.83 -5.64
N LEU A 12 -1.05 -6.70 -5.03
CA LEU A 12 -2.04 -5.69 -5.40
C LEU A 12 -1.54 -4.26 -5.16
N ALA A 13 -0.85 -4.00 -4.04
CA ALA A 13 -0.23 -2.70 -3.76
C ALA A 13 0.80 -2.35 -4.84
N LEU A 14 1.66 -3.32 -5.22
CA LEU A 14 2.64 -3.15 -6.29
C LEU A 14 1.96 -2.82 -7.63
N VAL A 15 0.96 -3.61 -8.04
CA VAL A 15 0.21 -3.39 -9.30
C VAL A 15 -0.46 -2.01 -9.31
N MET A 16 -1.10 -1.62 -8.22
CA MET A 16 -1.87 -0.37 -8.14
C MET A 16 -0.98 0.88 -8.04
N ALA A 17 0.19 0.77 -7.40
CA ALA A 17 1.05 1.91 -7.12
C ALA A 17 2.24 2.06 -8.09
N THR A 18 2.54 1.06 -8.93
CA THR A 18 3.59 1.16 -9.96
C THR A 18 3.19 2.12 -11.09
N THR A 19 4.19 2.68 -11.78
CA THR A 19 4.01 3.45 -13.02
C THR A 19 3.33 2.59 -14.10
N GLY A 20 2.32 3.14 -14.75
CA GLY A 20 1.53 2.44 -15.78
C GLY A 20 0.04 2.40 -15.45
N VAL A 21 -0.72 1.65 -16.23
CA VAL A 21 -2.17 1.47 -16.02
C VAL A 21 -2.41 0.16 -15.26
N PRO A 22 -2.91 0.20 -14.01
CA PRO A 22 -3.15 -1.01 -13.24
C PRO A 22 -4.33 -1.79 -13.84
N ILE A 23 -4.16 -3.10 -13.97
CA ILE A 23 -5.21 -4.03 -14.41
C ILE A 23 -5.38 -5.06 -13.31
N VAL A 24 -6.58 -5.12 -12.74
CA VAL A 24 -6.97 -6.13 -11.75
C VAL A 24 -7.99 -7.06 -12.40
N TYR A 25 -7.72 -8.36 -12.36
CA TYR A 25 -8.62 -9.36 -12.93
C TYR A 25 -9.85 -9.55 -12.02
N TYR A 26 -11.04 -9.67 -12.61
CA TYR A 26 -12.28 -9.74 -11.84
C TYR A 26 -12.29 -10.95 -10.89
N GLY A 27 -12.93 -10.82 -9.72
CA GLY A 27 -12.92 -11.85 -8.68
C GLY A 27 -11.74 -11.75 -7.73
N SER A 28 -10.68 -11.00 -8.09
CA SER A 28 -9.57 -10.67 -7.19
C SER A 28 -10.06 -10.00 -5.90
N GLU A 29 -11.02 -9.09 -6.04
CA GLU A 29 -11.65 -8.36 -4.94
C GLU A 29 -12.47 -9.25 -4.00
N GLN A 30 -12.82 -10.46 -4.46
CA GLN A 30 -13.55 -11.49 -3.72
C GLN A 30 -12.66 -12.68 -3.31
N GLY A 31 -11.35 -12.62 -3.58
CA GLY A 31 -10.43 -13.71 -3.25
C GLY A 31 -10.69 -15.02 -4.01
N LEU A 32 -11.23 -14.95 -5.25
CA LEU A 32 -11.47 -16.15 -6.04
C LEU A 32 -10.14 -16.80 -6.45
N THR A 33 -9.99 -18.09 -6.11
CA THR A 33 -8.74 -18.84 -6.33
C THR A 33 -8.94 -19.94 -7.36
N GLN A 34 -9.98 -20.78 -7.24
CA GLN A 34 -10.33 -21.89 -8.15
C GLN A 34 -11.81 -22.26 -8.02
N ASP A 35 -12.42 -22.81 -9.08
CA ASP A 35 -13.81 -23.30 -9.04
C ASP A 35 -13.89 -24.51 -8.09
N PRO A 36 -14.75 -24.48 -7.05
CA PRO A 36 -14.89 -25.60 -6.11
C PRO A 36 -15.36 -26.90 -6.77
N ASP A 37 -15.92 -26.86 -7.98
CA ASP A 37 -16.32 -28.08 -8.69
C ASP A 37 -15.14 -28.86 -9.31
N GLY A 38 -13.95 -28.25 -9.44
CA GLY A 38 -12.72 -28.86 -9.96
C GLY A 38 -12.84 -29.52 -11.34
N SER A 39 -14.00 -29.41 -11.98
CA SER A 39 -14.46 -30.30 -13.06
C SER A 39 -14.15 -29.75 -14.45
N ARG A 40 -13.72 -28.49 -14.49
CA ARG A 40 -13.40 -27.77 -15.72
C ARG A 40 -11.89 -27.67 -15.89
N GLY A 41 -11.39 -27.68 -17.13
CA GLY A 41 -9.95 -27.54 -17.41
C GLY A 41 -9.33 -26.28 -16.77
N ALA A 42 -8.01 -26.27 -16.59
CA ALA A 42 -7.28 -25.29 -15.77
C ALA A 42 -7.57 -23.80 -16.08
N ASP A 43 -7.94 -23.45 -17.32
CA ASP A 43 -8.33 -22.06 -17.67
C ASP A 43 -9.74 -21.71 -17.17
N ASN A 44 -10.69 -22.64 -17.27
CA ASN A 44 -12.08 -22.42 -16.86
C ASN A 44 -12.22 -22.27 -15.34
N GLN A 45 -11.33 -22.86 -14.56
CA GLN A 45 -11.30 -22.74 -13.10
C GLN A 45 -11.00 -21.31 -12.62
N LYS A 46 -10.40 -20.48 -13.49
CA LYS A 46 -10.08 -19.06 -13.24
C LYS A 46 -11.15 -18.10 -13.79
N ARG A 47 -12.26 -18.62 -14.32
CA ARG A 47 -13.36 -17.84 -14.91
C ARG A 47 -14.67 -18.04 -14.14
N GLN A 48 -14.57 -18.13 -12.82
CA GLN A 48 -15.74 -18.31 -11.95
C GLN A 48 -16.73 -17.17 -12.12
N PRO A 49 -18.04 -17.44 -12.09
CA PRO A 49 -19.06 -16.40 -12.19
C PRO A 49 -19.08 -15.51 -10.93
N LEU A 50 -18.80 -14.22 -11.10
CA LEU A 50 -18.72 -13.27 -10.00
C LEU A 50 -20.02 -13.16 -9.19
N TRP A 51 -21.19 -13.36 -9.83
CA TRP A 51 -22.49 -13.27 -9.15
C TRP A 51 -22.64 -14.28 -7.99
N ARG A 52 -21.88 -15.37 -7.98
CA ARG A 52 -21.90 -16.35 -6.87
C ARG A 52 -21.33 -15.80 -5.56
N THR A 53 -20.55 -14.72 -5.60
CA THR A 53 -20.01 -14.07 -4.40
C THR A 53 -21.02 -13.12 -3.75
N GLY A 54 -22.16 -12.88 -4.39
CA GLY A 54 -23.12 -11.87 -3.97
C GLY A 54 -22.61 -10.43 -4.12
N TYR A 55 -21.49 -10.22 -4.85
CA TYR A 55 -20.86 -8.91 -5.03
C TYR A 55 -20.51 -8.22 -3.70
N SER A 56 -19.96 -8.98 -2.75
CA SER A 56 -19.69 -8.48 -1.41
C SER A 56 -18.73 -7.28 -1.42
N LYS A 57 -19.23 -6.12 -0.98
CA LYS A 57 -18.44 -4.90 -0.79
C LYS A 57 -17.76 -4.84 0.58
N SER A 58 -18.08 -5.76 1.47
CA SER A 58 -17.43 -5.89 2.78
C SER A 58 -16.24 -6.85 2.76
N HIS A 59 -15.98 -7.50 1.62
CA HIS A 59 -14.83 -8.40 1.50
C HIS A 59 -13.51 -7.62 1.71
N PRO A 60 -12.54 -8.13 2.50
CA PRO A 60 -11.32 -7.39 2.82
C PRO A 60 -10.53 -6.95 1.58
N LEU A 61 -10.44 -7.81 0.55
CA LEU A 61 -9.75 -7.46 -0.70
C LEU A 61 -10.49 -6.38 -1.50
N PHE A 62 -11.83 -6.33 -1.45
CA PHE A 62 -12.61 -5.26 -2.07
C PHE A 62 -12.32 -3.92 -1.40
N LEU A 63 -12.32 -3.88 -0.06
CA LEU A 63 -12.01 -2.67 0.70
C LEU A 63 -10.56 -2.21 0.45
N PHE A 64 -9.62 -3.15 0.41
CA PHE A 64 -8.21 -2.89 0.13
C PHE A 64 -7.98 -2.31 -1.28
N ILE A 65 -8.52 -2.93 -2.32
CA ILE A 65 -8.41 -2.42 -3.70
C ILE A 65 -9.11 -1.06 -3.82
N SER A 66 -10.27 -0.88 -3.19
CA SER A 66 -10.99 0.39 -3.16
C SER A 66 -10.16 1.51 -2.52
N ARG A 67 -9.42 1.18 -1.45
CA ARG A 67 -8.50 2.11 -0.78
C ARG A 67 -7.36 2.51 -1.72
N LEU A 68 -6.67 1.55 -2.35
CA LEU A 68 -5.59 1.82 -3.30
C LEU A 68 -6.08 2.63 -4.51
N ALA A 69 -7.24 2.29 -5.06
CA ALA A 69 -7.86 3.01 -6.16
C ALA A 69 -8.14 4.47 -5.79
N ARG A 70 -8.66 4.72 -4.58
CA ARG A 70 -8.89 6.09 -4.08
C ARG A 70 -7.60 6.88 -3.95
N LEU A 71 -6.53 6.29 -3.40
CA LEU A 71 -5.24 6.97 -3.30
C LEU A 71 -4.72 7.33 -4.69
N ARG A 72 -4.87 6.42 -5.66
CA ARG A 72 -4.47 6.66 -7.04
C ARG A 72 -5.26 7.79 -7.69
N THR A 73 -6.59 7.84 -7.55
CA THR A 73 -7.42 8.91 -8.15
C THR A 73 -7.22 10.27 -7.48
N GLN A 74 -6.70 10.29 -6.25
CA GLN A 74 -6.25 11.51 -5.57
C GLN A 74 -4.85 11.98 -6.02
N GLY A 75 -4.21 11.28 -6.96
CA GLY A 75 -2.91 11.64 -7.54
C GLY A 75 -1.70 11.25 -6.70
N LEU A 76 -1.87 10.39 -5.67
CA LEU A 76 -0.78 10.00 -4.77
C LEU A 76 0.31 9.19 -5.48
N PHE A 77 -0.08 8.51 -6.55
CA PHE A 77 0.79 7.69 -7.36
C PHE A 77 0.97 8.32 -8.75
N ASP A 78 1.04 9.65 -8.86
CA ASP A 78 1.29 10.33 -10.14
C ASP A 78 2.76 10.71 -10.33
N GLY A 79 3.52 10.82 -9.23
CA GLY A 79 4.94 11.17 -9.28
C GLY A 79 5.82 10.09 -9.93
N THR A 80 7.04 10.48 -10.30
CA THR A 80 8.05 9.57 -10.86
C THR A 80 8.30 8.40 -9.93
N GLN A 81 8.32 7.18 -10.48
CA GLN A 81 8.72 6.01 -9.73
C GLN A 81 10.24 5.95 -9.60
N ARG A 82 10.73 5.73 -8.37
CA ARG A 82 12.15 5.46 -8.11
C ARG A 82 12.26 4.32 -7.10
N GLU A 83 13.01 3.29 -7.48
CA GLU A 83 13.42 2.23 -6.56
C GLU A 83 14.36 2.80 -5.51
N LEU A 84 14.10 2.49 -4.24
CA LEU A 84 14.88 2.98 -3.11
C LEU A 84 15.67 1.87 -2.45
N TRP A 85 15.06 0.69 -2.29
CA TRP A 85 15.74 -0.42 -1.63
C TRP A 85 15.11 -1.77 -1.99
N VAL A 86 15.98 -2.74 -2.28
CA VAL A 86 15.61 -4.12 -2.60
C VAL A 86 16.41 -5.02 -1.68
N LEU A 87 15.73 -5.89 -0.93
CA LEU A 87 16.35 -7.01 -0.22
C LEU A 87 15.64 -8.31 -0.64
N SER A 88 16.07 -9.45 -0.08
CA SER A 88 15.45 -10.75 -0.37
C SER A 88 13.95 -10.80 -0.05
N ASN A 89 13.48 -9.99 0.90
CA ASN A 89 12.12 -10.03 1.42
C ASN A 89 11.34 -8.72 1.37
N ILE A 90 11.96 -7.63 0.89
CA ILE A 90 11.33 -6.31 0.82
C ILE A 90 11.63 -5.63 -0.51
N TYR A 91 10.66 -4.85 -0.97
CA TYR A 91 10.81 -3.93 -2.09
C TYR A 91 10.20 -2.58 -1.75
N LEU A 92 11.05 -1.55 -1.73
CA LEU A 92 10.68 -0.17 -1.42
C LEU A 92 10.91 0.71 -2.64
N PHE A 93 9.87 1.46 -3.01
CA PHE A 93 9.94 2.46 -4.07
C PHE A 93 9.10 3.67 -3.71
N THR A 94 9.40 4.81 -4.32
CA THR A 94 8.62 6.03 -4.16
C THR A 94 7.82 6.35 -5.41
N ARG A 95 6.72 7.09 -5.24
CA ARG A 95 6.01 7.79 -6.33
C ARG A 95 6.08 9.29 -6.04
N GLY A 96 7.02 9.99 -6.68
CA GLY A 96 7.39 11.36 -6.34
C GLY A 96 8.25 11.42 -5.07
N GLU A 97 8.19 12.54 -4.33
CA GLU A 97 9.05 12.72 -3.13
C GLU A 97 8.33 12.43 -1.80
N ARG A 98 6.99 12.40 -1.81
CA ARG A 98 6.18 12.40 -0.56
C ARG A 98 5.55 11.06 -0.22
N VAL A 99 5.60 10.07 -1.12
CA VAL A 99 4.88 8.80 -0.98
C VAL A 99 5.85 7.64 -1.16
N LEU A 100 6.05 6.90 -0.08
CA LEU A 100 6.87 5.70 -0.03
C LEU A 100 5.96 4.46 -0.01
N ILE A 101 6.22 3.52 -0.91
CA ILE A 101 5.51 2.24 -0.98
C ILE A 101 6.45 1.18 -0.44
N VAL A 102 5.96 0.43 0.54
CA VAL A 102 6.67 -0.69 1.18
C VAL A 102 5.91 -1.96 0.84
N THR A 103 6.58 -2.88 0.17
CA THR A 103 6.04 -4.23 -0.10
C THR A 103 7.00 -5.29 0.42
N SER A 104 6.46 -6.44 0.78
CA SER A 104 7.21 -7.58 1.30
C SER A 104 6.69 -8.91 0.77
N ASN A 105 7.50 -9.95 0.91
CA ASN A 105 7.10 -11.34 0.66
C ASN A 105 7.09 -12.19 1.95
N LEU A 106 6.95 -11.56 3.12
CA LEU A 106 7.03 -12.22 4.42
C LEU A 106 5.88 -13.23 4.64
N GLY A 107 4.69 -12.91 4.16
CA GLY A 107 3.48 -13.72 4.36
C GLY A 107 2.77 -13.41 5.68
N ASP A 108 1.66 -14.11 5.89
CA ASP A 108 0.70 -13.79 6.96
C ASP A 108 1.32 -13.92 8.36
N GLY A 109 1.12 -12.89 9.19
CA GLY A 109 1.52 -12.90 10.61
C GLY A 109 3.01 -12.74 10.88
N GLN A 110 3.81 -12.47 9.84
CA GLN A 110 5.26 -12.22 9.98
C GLN A 110 5.53 -10.72 10.07
N SER A 111 6.35 -10.29 11.02
CA SER A 111 6.71 -8.87 11.17
C SER A 111 8.22 -8.67 11.04
N LEU A 112 8.61 -7.49 10.54
CA LEU A 112 10.02 -7.15 10.29
C LEU A 112 10.24 -5.66 10.47
N ASP A 113 11.27 -5.32 11.23
CA ASP A 113 11.81 -3.96 11.31
C ASP A 113 12.94 -3.78 10.31
N ILE A 114 12.86 -2.72 9.51
CA ILE A 114 13.92 -2.32 8.59
C ILE A 114 14.25 -0.84 8.81
N THR A 115 15.50 -0.47 8.58
CA THR A 115 15.90 0.94 8.59
C THR A 115 16.42 1.31 7.22
N LEU A 116 15.63 2.08 6.48
CA LEU A 116 16.05 2.63 5.19
C LEU A 116 17.19 3.64 5.44
N PRO A 117 18.40 3.40 4.89
CA PRO A 117 19.55 4.26 5.19
C PRO A 117 19.29 5.69 4.71
N PRO A 118 19.86 6.73 5.37
CA PRO A 118 19.62 8.13 5.03
C PRO A 118 19.80 8.47 3.55
N SER A 119 20.75 7.82 2.87
CA SER A 119 21.01 7.99 1.43
C SER A 119 19.85 7.58 0.52
N ASN A 120 18.97 6.69 0.99
CA ASN A 120 17.88 6.11 0.21
C ASN A 120 16.52 6.71 0.61
N VAL A 121 16.46 7.53 1.65
CA VAL A 121 15.23 8.20 2.09
C VAL A 121 14.90 9.38 1.15
N PRO A 122 13.65 9.51 0.63
CA PRO A 122 13.25 10.65 -0.20
C PRO A 122 13.32 11.99 0.54
N ASP A 123 13.52 13.07 -0.20
CA ASP A 123 13.85 14.38 0.37
C ASP A 123 12.74 14.92 1.28
N ALA A 124 11.48 14.62 0.97
CA ALA A 124 10.35 15.09 1.79
C ALA A 124 10.35 14.48 3.20
N PHE A 125 10.98 13.31 3.39
CA PHE A 125 11.15 12.63 4.68
C PHE A 125 12.44 13.06 5.40
N ARG A 126 13.37 13.72 4.70
CA ARG A 126 14.65 14.20 5.22
C ARG A 126 14.56 15.65 5.70
N ARG A 127 13.76 15.90 6.75
CA ARG A 127 13.64 17.23 7.37
C ARG A 127 14.41 17.31 8.68
N ASP A 128 14.88 18.52 8.98
CA ASP A 128 15.45 18.82 10.29
C ASP A 128 14.33 18.83 11.34
N GLY A 129 14.53 18.05 12.40
CA GLY A 129 13.53 17.84 13.45
C GLY A 129 12.56 16.69 13.15
N ASP A 130 11.44 16.72 13.85
CA ASP A 130 10.49 15.61 13.83
C ASP A 130 9.47 15.76 12.69
N ILE A 131 9.19 14.65 12.03
CA ILE A 131 8.15 14.54 11.00
C ILE A 131 7.06 13.58 11.46
N THR A 132 5.85 13.74 10.91
CA THR A 132 4.79 12.75 11.06
C THR A 132 4.67 11.97 9.76
N VAL A 133 4.80 10.65 9.85
CA VAL A 133 4.64 9.71 8.74
C VAL A 133 3.37 8.90 8.98
N CYS A 134 2.49 8.86 7.99
CA CYS A 134 1.23 8.11 8.07
C CYS A 134 1.19 6.98 7.05
N ASP A 135 0.75 5.80 7.47
CA ASP A 135 0.34 4.73 6.58
C ASP A 135 -1.09 4.97 6.10
N LEU A 136 -1.20 5.34 4.83
CA LEU A 136 -2.45 5.61 4.15
C LEU A 136 -3.27 4.34 3.88
N LEU A 137 -2.81 3.15 4.24
CA LEU A 137 -3.61 1.93 4.20
C LEU A 137 -4.36 1.68 5.53
N LEU A 138 -3.88 2.23 6.64
CA LEU A 138 -4.46 2.06 7.98
C LEU A 138 -5.41 3.20 8.39
N GLY A 139 -5.13 4.44 7.98
CA GLY A 139 -5.94 5.61 8.35
C GLY A 139 -6.23 6.55 7.18
N ASP A 140 -6.79 7.74 7.42
CA ASP A 140 -7.09 8.73 6.36
C ASP A 140 -5.92 9.70 6.08
N GLY A 141 -4.78 9.52 6.77
CA GLY A 141 -3.60 10.37 6.63
C GLY A 141 -3.77 11.76 7.25
N GLN A 142 -4.74 11.96 8.15
CA GLN A 142 -4.95 13.26 8.79
C GLN A 142 -4.22 13.43 10.14
N GLY A 143 -3.63 12.36 10.68
CA GLY A 143 -2.82 12.40 11.91
C GLY A 143 -3.58 12.95 13.12
N ARG A 144 -4.86 12.58 13.27
CA ARG A 144 -5.78 13.10 14.29
C ARG A 144 -5.69 12.35 15.62
N GLY A 145 -4.95 11.24 15.73
CA GLY A 145 -4.68 10.59 17.01
C GLY A 145 -4.13 9.16 16.92
N GLU A 146 -4.07 8.50 18.08
CA GLU A 146 -3.67 7.10 18.26
C GLU A 146 -4.61 6.18 17.45
N GLY A 147 -4.03 5.35 16.57
CA GLY A 147 -4.79 4.45 15.68
C GLY A 147 -4.99 4.96 14.24
N ASP A 148 -4.60 6.19 13.89
CA ASP A 148 -4.71 6.72 12.51
C ASP A 148 -3.60 6.21 11.55
N GLY A 149 -2.78 5.24 12.00
CA GLY A 149 -1.63 4.76 11.24
C GLY A 149 -0.48 5.77 11.13
N CYS A 150 -0.46 6.81 11.97
CA CYS A 150 0.54 7.87 11.94
C CYS A 150 1.54 7.75 13.10
N VAL A 151 2.83 7.89 12.79
CA VAL A 151 3.93 7.86 13.75
C VAL A 151 4.80 9.10 13.61
N ARG A 152 5.29 9.61 14.74
CA ARG A 152 6.27 10.70 14.76
C ARG A 152 7.66 10.10 14.68
N VAL A 153 8.44 10.54 13.69
CA VAL A 153 9.80 10.06 13.43
C VAL A 153 10.76 11.23 13.55
N SER A 154 11.90 11.00 14.21
CA SER A 154 12.93 12.00 14.47
C SER A 154 14.26 11.58 13.84
N ASN A 155 15.19 12.53 13.70
CA ASN A 155 16.57 12.30 13.28
C ASN A 155 16.76 11.51 11.96
N VAL A 156 15.80 11.58 11.03
CA VAL A 156 15.83 10.80 9.77
C VAL A 156 17.10 11.07 8.96
N ASN A 157 17.63 12.30 9.01
CA ASN A 157 18.87 12.68 8.35
C ASN A 157 20.12 11.95 8.87
N ARG A 158 20.10 11.51 10.13
CA ARG A 158 21.21 10.83 10.79
C ARG A 158 20.99 9.32 10.84
N ASP A 159 19.79 8.91 11.25
CA ASP A 159 19.49 7.53 11.65
C ASP A 159 18.77 6.74 10.54
N GLY A 160 18.28 7.43 9.50
CA GLY A 160 17.46 6.84 8.44
C GLY A 160 15.98 6.78 8.83
N LEU A 161 15.18 6.09 8.01
CA LEU A 161 13.75 5.90 8.27
C LEU A 161 13.51 4.46 8.72
N ASN A 162 13.16 4.28 10.00
CA ASN A 162 12.68 2.99 10.49
C ASN A 162 11.26 2.71 9.98
N VAL A 163 11.06 1.51 9.47
CA VAL A 163 9.79 1.01 8.95
C VAL A 163 9.52 -0.33 9.62
N HIS A 164 8.43 -0.36 10.37
CA HIS A 164 7.91 -1.58 10.99
C HIS A 164 6.84 -2.19 10.07
N ILE A 165 7.15 -3.33 9.47
CA ILE A 165 6.20 -4.12 8.67
C ILE A 165 5.51 -5.09 9.63
N ASP A 166 4.20 -4.92 9.83
CA ASP A 166 3.40 -5.78 10.71
C ASP A 166 2.53 -6.75 9.90
N GLY A 167 2.47 -8.01 10.33
CA GLY A 167 1.63 -9.05 9.72
C GLY A 167 1.91 -9.32 8.24
N GLY A 168 3.08 -8.92 7.74
CA GLY A 168 3.53 -9.04 6.35
C GLY A 168 2.87 -8.05 5.40
N MET A 169 2.10 -7.08 5.92
CA MET A 169 1.24 -6.22 5.13
C MET A 169 2.01 -5.14 4.37
N PRO A 170 1.56 -4.72 3.17
CA PRO A 170 2.13 -3.56 2.49
C PRO A 170 1.77 -2.28 3.23
N GLN A 171 2.58 -1.24 3.03
CA GLN A 171 2.35 0.10 3.58
C GLN A 171 2.45 1.17 2.48
N VAL A 172 1.64 2.23 2.59
CA VAL A 172 1.77 3.44 1.77
C VAL A 172 2.03 4.60 2.71
N LEU A 173 3.31 4.88 2.93
CA LEU A 173 3.78 5.88 3.88
C LEU A 173 3.84 7.26 3.24
N MET A 174 3.31 8.27 3.92
CA MET A 174 3.41 9.67 3.50
C MET A 174 3.79 10.58 4.67
N VAL A 175 4.66 11.56 4.38
CA VAL A 175 4.87 12.71 5.27
C VAL A 175 3.67 13.66 5.24
N VAL A 176 2.99 13.78 6.38
CA VAL A 176 1.93 14.76 6.60
C VAL A 176 2.53 16.00 7.28
N SER A 177 2.18 17.20 6.83
CA SER A 177 2.70 18.40 7.49
C SER A 177 1.93 18.66 8.79
N SER A 178 2.64 19.04 9.86
CA SER A 178 2.03 19.49 11.12
C SER A 178 1.28 20.83 11.00
N THR A 179 1.32 21.45 9.82
CA THR A 179 0.63 22.70 9.56
C THR A 179 -0.86 22.42 9.35
N ARG A 180 -1.66 22.86 10.33
CA ARG A 180 -3.10 23.12 10.18
C ARG A 180 -3.34 24.04 8.97
N GLN A 181 -3.35 23.49 7.77
CA GLN A 181 -4.02 24.07 6.63
C GLN A 181 -4.57 22.92 5.84
N ALA A 182 -5.85 22.67 6.07
CA ALA A 182 -6.72 21.94 5.17
C ALA A 182 -6.68 22.62 3.79
N ARG A 183 -5.65 22.35 3.00
CA ARG A 183 -5.73 22.50 1.56
C ARG A 183 -6.57 21.34 1.09
N ARG A 184 -7.87 21.62 0.92
CA ARG A 184 -8.76 20.83 0.06
C ARG A 184 -7.95 20.44 -1.17
N MET A 185 -7.81 19.14 -1.40
CA MET A 185 -7.43 18.65 -2.71
C MET A 185 -8.38 19.31 -3.73
N PRO A 186 -7.87 19.94 -4.80
CA PRO A 186 -8.75 20.45 -5.83
C PRO A 186 -9.48 19.24 -6.41
N VAL A 187 -10.78 19.16 -6.12
CA VAL A 187 -11.69 18.32 -6.91
C VAL A 187 -11.52 18.82 -8.34
N LEU A 188 -10.97 17.97 -9.20
CA LEU A 188 -10.88 18.26 -10.62
C LEU A 188 -12.31 18.38 -11.13
N ALA A 189 -12.77 19.60 -11.33
CA ALA A 189 -13.99 19.87 -12.04
C ALA A 189 -13.73 19.59 -13.52
N LYS A 190 -14.24 18.46 -14.01
CA LYS A 190 -15.02 18.31 -15.26
C LYS A 190 -15.49 16.88 -15.42
#